data_AF-C4J959-F1
#
_entry.id   AF-C4J959-F1
#
_cell.length_a   1.000
_cell.length_b   1.000
_cell.length_c   1.000
_cell.angle_alpha   90.00
_cell.angle_beta   90.00
_cell.angle_gamma   90.00
#
_symmetry.space_group_name_H-M   'P 1'
#
loop_
_entity.id
_entity.type
_entity.pdbx_description
1 polymer ?
#
loop_
_entity_poly.entity_id
_entity_poly.type
_entity_poly.pdbx_seq_one_letter_code
_entity_poly.pdbx_strand_id
1 'polypeptide(L)'
;MTTTQFAMVEELASLIKDNLHSKHLILSTEEALIAALQQLHCRDGDREEDDDAADTIELQPAGAYHRLLLHRLAEIYGFAHESVGEGEDRHLVLQCCPETAIPSVLVSDMIWKFDNSDDLASVVLTRNDIGESLFCPFV
;
A
#
# COMPACT_ATOMS: atom_id res chain seq x y z
N MET A 1 -12.51 -1.95 -15.65
CA MET A 1 -11.82 -2.34 -14.40
C MET A 1 -10.55 -3.08 -14.80
N THR A 2 -9.41 -2.39 -14.76
CA THR A 2 -8.46 -2.38 -13.62
C THR A 2 -7.33 -3.43 -13.71
N THR A 3 -6.97 -3.94 -14.90
CA THR A 3 -5.68 -4.66 -15.05
C THR A 3 -4.48 -3.75 -14.75
N THR A 4 -4.55 -2.47 -15.13
CA THR A 4 -3.50 -1.50 -14.85
C THR A 4 -3.42 -1.17 -13.35
N GLN A 5 -4.55 -0.95 -12.67
CA GLN A 5 -4.56 -0.68 -11.22
C GLN A 5 -3.94 -1.82 -10.43
N PHE A 6 -4.32 -3.07 -10.72
CA PHE A 6 -3.75 -4.22 -10.03
C PHE A 6 -2.24 -4.32 -10.25
N ALA A 7 -1.76 -4.13 -11.48
CA ALA A 7 -0.33 -4.13 -11.79
C ALA A 7 0.43 -3.00 -11.07
N MET A 8 -0.18 -1.80 -10.95
CA MET A 8 0.41 -0.68 -10.21
C MET A 8 0.50 -0.96 -8.70
N VAL A 9 -0.54 -1.57 -8.11
CA VAL A 9 -0.55 -1.99 -6.69
C VAL A 9 0.52 -3.07 -6.47
N GLU A 10 0.61 -4.08 -7.35
CA GLU A 10 1.61 -5.14 -7.27
C GLU A 10 3.04 -4.59 -7.36
N GLU A 11 3.30 -3.70 -8.31
CA GLU A 11 4.60 -3.08 -8.50
C GLU A 11 4.98 -2.22 -7.28
N LEU A 12 4.03 -1.44 -6.74
CA LEU A 12 4.25 -0.64 -5.54
C LEU A 12 4.53 -1.51 -4.31
N ALA A 13 3.73 -2.56 -4.10
CA ALA A 13 3.91 -3.51 -3.00
C ALA A 13 5.29 -4.21 -3.10
N SER A 14 5.69 -4.61 -4.31
CA SER A 14 7.00 -5.22 -4.56
C SER A 14 8.16 -4.26 -4.28
N LEU A 15 8.03 -2.98 -4.64
CA LEU A 15 9.06 -1.95 -4.38
C LEU A 15 9.29 -1.69 -2.88
N ILE A 16 8.23 -1.75 -2.08
CA ILE A 16 8.32 -1.49 -0.63
C ILE A 16 8.49 -2.78 0.19
N LYS A 17 8.38 -3.97 -0.41
CA LYS A 17 8.38 -5.24 0.34
C LYS A 17 9.63 -5.47 1.19
N ASP A 18 10.77 -4.97 0.75
CA ASP A 18 12.07 -5.15 1.42
C ASP A 18 12.41 -3.98 2.37
N ASN A 19 11.63 -2.90 2.36
CA ASN A 19 11.90 -1.67 3.10
C ASN A 19 10.83 -1.42 4.16
N LEU A 20 11.12 -1.79 5.41
CA LEU A 20 10.17 -1.64 6.53
C LEU A 20 9.65 -0.20 6.70
N HIS A 21 10.54 0.79 6.56
CA HIS A 21 10.17 2.20 6.65
C HIS A 21 9.17 2.59 5.54
N SER A 22 9.42 2.14 4.31
CA SER A 22 8.53 2.39 3.18
C SER A 22 7.19 1.67 3.32
N LYS A 23 7.18 0.43 3.87
CA LYS A 23 5.93 -0.25 4.23
C LYS A 23 5.11 0.59 5.18
N HIS A 24 5.71 1.02 6.30
CA HIS A 24 4.99 1.79 7.31
C HIS A 24 4.44 3.10 6.73
N LEU A 25 5.25 3.83 5.95
CA LEU A 25 4.80 5.06 5.31
C LEU A 25 3.58 4.84 4.42
N ILE A 26 3.64 3.82 3.55
CA ILE A 26 2.56 3.55 2.59
C ILE A 26 1.31 3.02 3.29
N LEU A 27 1.46 2.10 4.25
CA LEU A 27 0.33 1.58 5.02
C LEU A 27 -0.36 2.68 5.84
N SER A 28 0.41 3.53 6.53
CA SER A 28 -0.15 4.65 7.29
C SER A 28 -0.84 5.68 6.39
N THR A 29 -0.26 5.97 5.23
CA THR A 29 -0.89 6.88 4.26
C THR A 29 -2.15 6.27 3.67
N GLU A 30 -2.11 4.99 3.30
CA GLU A 30 -3.24 4.23 2.76
C GLU A 30 -4.43 4.28 3.72
N GLU A 31 -4.21 4.00 5.01
CA GLU A 31 -5.25 4.06 6.03
C GLU A 31 -5.83 5.48 6.18
N ALA A 32 -4.98 6.52 6.16
CA ALA A 32 -5.43 7.91 6.23
C ALA A 32 -6.28 8.30 5.01
N LEU A 33 -5.91 7.85 3.80
CA LEU A 33 -6.68 8.10 2.57
C LEU A 33 -8.04 7.41 2.62
N ILE A 34 -8.09 6.16 3.05
CA ILE A 34 -9.36 5.43 3.21
C ILE A 34 -10.25 6.12 4.24
N ALA A 35 -9.70 6.50 5.39
CA ALA A 35 -10.43 7.20 6.43
C ALA A 35 -10.95 8.56 5.95
N ALA A 36 -10.19 9.29 5.14
CA ALA A 36 -10.62 10.54 4.51
C ALA A 36 -11.78 10.29 3.54
N LEU A 37 -11.62 9.36 2.58
CA LEU A 37 -12.68 9.02 1.61
C LEU A 37 -13.97 8.54 2.27
N GLN A 38 -13.86 7.74 3.34
CA GLN A 38 -15.02 7.30 4.12
C GLN A 38 -15.74 8.47 4.80
N GLN A 39 -14.99 9.43 5.36
CA GLN A 39 -15.58 10.62 5.97
C GLN A 39 -16.32 11.49 4.95
N LEU A 40 -15.80 11.58 3.71
CA LEU A 40 -16.44 12.32 2.62
C LEU A 40 -17.74 11.67 2.17
N HIS A 41 -17.71 10.35 1.90
CA HIS A 41 -18.91 9.59 1.56
C HIS A 41 -19.97 9.60 2.67
N CYS A 42 -19.58 9.71 3.95
CA CYS A 42 -20.52 9.83 5.06
C CYS A 42 -21.13 11.24 5.18
N ARG A 43 -20.46 12.29 4.69
CA ARG A 43 -20.94 13.68 4.78
C ARG A 43 -21.96 14.05 3.70
N ASP A 44 -21.91 13.35 2.56
CA ASP A 44 -22.86 13.46 1.43
C ASP A 44 -24.33 13.13 1.82
N GLY A 45 -24.56 12.52 2.99
CA GLY A 45 -25.90 12.21 3.50
C GLY A 45 -26.62 13.36 4.22
N ASP A 46 -25.89 14.39 4.69
CA ASP A 46 -26.43 15.45 5.55
C ASP A 46 -25.64 16.78 5.41
N ARG A 47 -25.73 17.51 4.28
CA ARG A 47 -25.75 19.00 4.21
C ARG A 47 -25.54 19.57 2.80
N GLU A 48 -26.55 20.31 2.38
CA GLU A 48 -26.54 21.67 1.78
C GLU A 48 -25.16 22.24 1.37
N GLU A 49 -24.98 22.35 0.05
CA GLU A 49 -24.44 23.50 -0.71
C GLU A 49 -23.76 24.60 0.13
N ASP A 50 -22.46 24.44 0.43
CA ASP A 50 -21.43 25.50 0.60
C ASP A 50 -20.24 24.88 1.38
N ASP A 51 -19.34 24.18 0.69
CA ASP A 51 -17.92 24.16 1.04
C ASP A 51 -17.15 23.61 -0.16
N ASP A 52 -16.87 24.49 -1.12
CA ASP A 52 -15.90 24.32 -2.21
C ASP A 52 -14.45 24.22 -1.67
N ALA A 53 -14.28 23.80 -0.41
CA ALA A 53 -13.01 23.46 0.19
C ALA A 53 -12.60 22.09 -0.35
N ALA A 54 -12.14 22.11 -1.61
CA ALA A 54 -11.59 20.99 -2.35
C ALA A 54 -10.90 20.02 -1.38
N ASP A 55 -11.44 18.81 -1.27
CA ASP A 55 -10.94 17.78 -0.36
C ASP A 55 -9.47 17.47 -0.66
N THR A 56 -8.60 18.23 -0.02
CA THR A 56 -7.18 18.30 -0.30
C THR A 56 -6.46 17.73 0.90
N ILE A 57 -5.72 16.63 0.69
CA ILE A 57 -4.99 15.89 1.70
C ILE A 57 -3.51 16.22 1.52
N GLU A 58 -2.96 16.95 2.47
CA GLU A 58 -1.54 17.28 2.52
C GLU A 58 -0.77 16.16 3.23
N LEU A 59 0.20 15.57 2.53
CA LEU A 59 1.08 14.55 3.11
C LEU A 59 2.33 15.20 3.71
N GLN A 60 2.98 14.50 4.63
CA GLN A 60 4.22 15.01 5.24
C GLN A 60 5.34 15.13 4.20
N PRO A 61 6.22 16.16 4.32
CA PRO A 61 7.39 16.29 3.46
C PRO A 61 8.25 15.04 3.57
N ALA A 62 8.58 14.48 2.41
CA ALA A 62 9.23 13.18 2.33
C ALA A 62 10.35 13.22 1.29
N GLY A 63 11.41 12.44 1.56
CA GLY A 63 12.54 12.30 0.65
C GLY A 63 12.10 11.86 -0.76
N ALA A 64 12.96 12.09 -1.77
CA ALA A 64 12.61 11.87 -3.19
C ALA A 64 12.02 10.47 -3.47
N TYR A 65 12.56 9.43 -2.82
CA TYR A 65 12.05 8.05 -2.95
C TYR A 65 10.64 7.89 -2.36
N HIS A 66 10.43 8.38 -1.14
CA HIS A 66 9.12 8.33 -0.49
C HIS A 66 8.06 9.09 -1.27
N ARG A 67 8.41 10.27 -1.81
CA ARG A 67 7.51 11.05 -2.66
C ARG A 67 7.09 10.28 -3.91
N LEU A 68 8.01 9.55 -4.55
CA LEU A 68 7.69 8.67 -5.69
C LEU A 68 6.66 7.60 -5.31
N LEU A 69 6.85 6.96 -4.14
CA LEU A 69 5.92 5.92 -3.68
C LEU A 69 4.52 6.51 -3.40
N LEU A 70 4.46 7.69 -2.79
CA LEU A 70 3.21 8.39 -2.50
C LEU A 70 2.51 8.85 -3.79
N HIS A 71 3.26 9.30 -4.81
CA HIS A 71 2.70 9.59 -6.13
C HIS A 71 2.01 8.37 -6.74
N ARG A 72 2.67 7.21 -6.70
CA ARG A 72 2.08 5.96 -7.20
C ARG A 72 0.86 5.53 -6.41
N LEU A 73 0.92 5.67 -5.08
CA LEU A 73 -0.23 5.37 -4.22
C LEU A 73 -1.42 6.26 -4.59
N ALA A 74 -1.20 7.56 -4.76
CA ALA A 74 -2.24 8.49 -5.16
C ALA A 74 -2.82 8.15 -6.54
N GLU A 75 -1.98 7.80 -7.51
CA GLU A 75 -2.40 7.39 -8.86
C GLU A 75 -3.28 6.13 -8.84
N ILE A 76 -2.95 5.14 -7.98
CA ILE A 76 -3.75 3.92 -7.80
C ILE A 76 -5.18 4.25 -7.34
N TYR A 77 -5.29 5.18 -6.37
CA TYR A 77 -6.55 5.62 -5.81
C TYR A 77 -7.30 6.63 -6.70
N GLY A 78 -6.63 7.17 -7.73
CA GLY A 78 -7.19 8.20 -8.61
C GLY A 78 -7.16 9.61 -8.05
N PHE A 79 -6.32 9.89 -7.04
CA PHE A 79 -6.16 11.26 -6.52
C PHE A 79 -5.33 12.10 -7.49
N ALA A 80 -5.74 13.35 -7.70
CA ALA A 80 -4.87 14.33 -8.33
C ALA A 80 -3.73 14.67 -7.37
N HIS A 81 -2.48 14.55 -7.82
CA HIS A 81 -1.31 14.68 -6.95
C HIS A 81 -0.32 15.74 -7.45
N GLU A 82 0.08 16.66 -6.58
CA GLU A 82 1.03 17.71 -6.90
C GLU A 82 2.14 17.80 -5.84
N SER A 83 3.39 17.89 -6.27
CA SER A 83 4.51 18.15 -5.37
C SER A 83 4.61 19.66 -5.10
N VAL A 84 4.30 20.07 -3.88
CA VAL A 84 4.37 21.47 -3.44
C VAL A 84 5.55 21.66 -2.49
N GLY A 85 6.22 22.81 -2.57
CA GLY A 85 7.33 23.17 -1.67
C GLY A 85 8.72 23.12 -2.31
N GLU A 86 9.68 23.72 -1.59
CA GLU A 86 11.07 23.89 -2.01
C GLU A 86 12.02 23.09 -1.09
N GLY A 87 13.07 22.50 -1.67
CA GLY A 87 14.10 21.80 -0.90
C GLY A 87 13.59 20.60 -0.10
N GLU A 88 13.87 20.60 1.21
CA GLU A 88 13.51 19.56 2.18
C GLU A 88 12.06 19.66 2.68
N ASP A 89 11.42 20.82 2.53
CA ASP A 89 10.00 21.05 2.84
C ASP A 89 9.05 20.63 1.70
N ARG A 90 9.58 19.98 0.66
CA ARG A 90 8.78 19.50 -0.46
C ARG A 90 7.89 18.34 -0.02
N HIS A 91 6.59 18.57 -0.06
CA HIS A 91 5.55 17.63 0.31
C HIS A 91 4.64 17.31 -0.88
N LEU A 92 3.84 16.27 -0.73
CA LEU A 92 2.87 15.86 -1.74
C LEU A 92 1.48 16.29 -1.28
N VAL A 93 0.79 17.02 -2.14
CA VAL A 93 -0.60 17.43 -1.95
C VAL A 93 -1.47 16.56 -2.84
N LEU A 94 -2.47 15.93 -2.25
CA LEU A 94 -3.44 15.09 -2.93
C LEU A 94 -4.78 15.80 -2.95
N GLN A 95 -5.48 15.75 -4.06
CA GLN A 95 -6.79 16.36 -4.21
C GLN A 95 -7.80 15.30 -4.65
N CYS A 96 -8.91 15.19 -3.91
CA CYS A 96 -9.99 14.30 -4.27
C CYS A 96 -10.63 14.74 -5.57
N CYS A 97 -10.96 13.77 -6.42
CA CYS A 97 -11.55 13.97 -7.73
C CYS A 97 -12.77 13.04 -7.85
N PRO A 98 -13.71 13.28 -8.77
CA PRO A 98 -14.80 12.32 -9.02
C PRO A 98 -14.30 10.93 -9.47
N GLU A 99 -13.03 10.84 -9.88
CA GLU A 99 -12.35 9.58 -10.22
C GLU A 99 -11.74 8.87 -8.99
N THR A 100 -11.65 9.52 -7.83
CA THR A 100 -11.11 8.89 -6.62
C THR A 100 -12.04 7.80 -6.12
N ALA A 101 -11.50 6.59 -6.00
CA ALA A 101 -12.24 5.44 -5.49
C ALA A 101 -11.30 4.53 -4.71
N ILE A 102 -11.84 3.90 -3.67
CA ILE A 102 -11.09 2.89 -2.92
C ILE A 102 -10.90 1.67 -3.83
N PRO A 103 -9.66 1.30 -4.18
CA PRO A 103 -9.41 0.14 -5.02
C PRO A 103 -9.85 -1.13 -4.30
N SER A 104 -10.33 -2.12 -5.06
CA SER A 104 -10.79 -3.39 -4.48
C SER A 104 -9.65 -4.25 -3.90
N VAL A 105 -8.40 -3.93 -4.24
CA VAL A 105 -7.18 -4.58 -3.74
C VAL A 105 -6.25 -3.49 -3.23
N LEU A 106 -5.89 -3.57 -1.96
CA LEU A 106 -5.00 -2.61 -1.30
C LEU A 106 -3.53 -3.02 -1.42
N VAL A 107 -2.62 -2.08 -1.19
CA VAL A 107 -1.18 -2.37 -1.11
C VAL A 107 -0.90 -3.28 0.09
N SER A 108 -1.60 -3.05 1.20
CA SER A 108 -1.60 -3.92 2.39
C SER A 108 -1.94 -5.38 2.07
N ASP A 109 -3.00 -5.64 1.31
CA ASP A 109 -3.39 -6.99 0.88
C ASP A 109 -2.28 -7.68 0.08
N MET A 110 -1.60 -6.93 -0.80
CA MET A 110 -0.52 -7.48 -1.62
C MET A 110 0.74 -7.76 -0.78
N ILE A 111 1.12 -6.86 0.14
CA ILE A 111 2.23 -7.11 1.09
C ILE A 111 1.94 -8.36 1.91
N TRP A 112 0.72 -8.50 2.43
CA TRP A 112 0.30 -9.68 3.19
C TRP A 112 0.41 -10.97 2.38
N LYS A 113 0.02 -10.93 1.10
CA LYS A 113 0.20 -12.05 0.17
C LYS A 113 1.67 -12.41 -0.05
N PHE A 114 2.55 -11.43 -0.21
CA PHE A 114 3.98 -11.70 -0.38
C PHE A 114 4.58 -12.40 0.84
N ASP A 115 4.26 -11.92 2.04
CA ASP A 115 4.73 -12.51 3.31
C ASP A 115 4.25 -13.97 3.47
N ASN A 116 2.98 -14.24 3.15
CA ASN A 116 2.43 -15.60 3.17
C ASN A 116 2.98 -16.50 2.06
N SER A 117 3.26 -15.97 0.87
CA SER A 117 3.84 -16.75 -0.22
C SER A 117 5.29 -17.14 0.04
N ASP A 118 6.08 -16.30 0.70
CA ASP A 118 7.46 -16.62 1.09
C ASP A 118 7.48 -17.74 2.15
N ASP A 119 6.54 -17.72 3.09
CA ASP A 119 6.38 -18.77 4.11
C ASP A 119 6.02 -20.14 3.50
N LEU A 120 5.14 -20.15 2.48
CA LEU A 120 4.77 -21.37 1.75
C LEU A 120 5.91 -21.91 0.86
N ALA A 121 6.84 -21.08 0.41
CA ALA A 121 8.03 -21.53 -0.33
C ALA A 121 9.10 -22.15 0.60
N SER A 122 9.13 -21.76 1.87
CA SER A 122 10.07 -22.27 2.87
C SER A 122 9.72 -23.70 3.35
N VAL A 123 8.45 -24.10 3.31
CA VAL A 123 7.99 -25.43 3.78
C VAL A 123 8.36 -26.61 2.84
N VAL A 124 8.97 -26.36 1.67
CA VAL A 124 9.25 -27.41 0.67
C VAL A 124 10.71 -27.93 0.68
N LEU A 125 11.57 -27.52 1.62
CA LEU A 125 12.97 -28.01 1.67
C LEU A 125 13.41 -28.57 3.04
N THR A 126 12.83 -29.69 3.49
CA THR A 126 13.61 -30.78 4.13
C THR A 126 12.78 -32.04 4.31
N ARG A 127 12.69 -32.87 3.26
CA ARG A 127 12.31 -34.28 3.43
C ARG A 127 12.96 -35.18 2.38
N ASN A 128 14.30 -35.09 2.26
CA ASN A 128 15.15 -36.14 1.66
C ASN A 128 16.06 -36.64 2.78
N ASP A 129 15.75 -37.80 3.37
CA ASP A 129 16.29 -39.13 3.02
C ASP A 129 17.75 -39.31 3.49
N ILE A 130 17.90 -40.06 4.59
CA ILE A 130 19.10 -40.84 4.90
C ILE A 130 18.59 -42.22 5.32
N GLY A 131 18.67 -43.17 4.39
CA GLY A 131 18.65 -44.58 4.70
C GLY A 131 19.88 -45.02 5.52
N GLU A 132 19.86 -46.31 5.87
CA GLU A 132 20.95 -47.10 6.45
C GLU A 132 21.02 -47.22 7.99
N SER A 133 20.42 -48.34 8.43
CA SER A 133 21.14 -49.45 9.09
C SER A 133 21.30 -49.48 10.62
N LEU A 134 20.80 -50.60 11.16
CA LEU A 134 21.30 -51.38 12.31
C LEU A 134 21.32 -50.69 13.68
N PHE A 135 20.35 -51.01 14.54
CA PHE A 135 20.68 -51.48 15.89
C PHE A 135 19.51 -52.28 16.51
N CYS A 136 19.74 -53.56 16.79
CA CYS A 136 18.86 -54.45 17.55
C CYS A 136 18.74 -53.99 19.01
N PRO A 137 17.59 -54.15 19.69
CA PRO A 137 17.58 -54.25 21.15
C PRO A 137 17.64 -55.72 21.55
N PHE A 138 18.72 -56.04 22.26
CA PHE A 138 18.84 -57.16 23.19
C PHE A 138 17.69 -57.09 24.21
N VAL A 139 16.82 -58.11 24.27
CA VAL A 139 16.39 -58.80 25.52
C VAL A 139 15.62 -60.08 25.19
#